data_AF-A0A661WD59-F1
#
_entry.id   AF-A0A661WD59-F1
#
_cell.length_a   1.000
_cell.length_b   1.000
_cell.length_c   1.000
_cell.angle_alpha   90.00
_cell.angle_beta   90.00
_cell.angle_gamma   90.00
#
_symmetry.space_group_name_H-M   'P 1'
#
loop_
_entity.id
_entity.type
_entity.pdbx_description
1 polymer ?
#
loop_
_entity_poly.entity_id
_entity_poly.type
_entity_poly.pdbx_seq_one_letter_code
_entity_poly.pdbx_strand_id
1 'polypeptide(L)' 'MEGNLHARRRIEFIQMKLEEIGLESGRVKMINVSAAMGGQFALDASEMTEEIRKLGQTG' A
#
# COMPACT_ATOMS: atom_id res chain seq x y z
N MET A 1 -12.29 12.97 10.51
CA MET A 1 -11.76 12.72 9.15
C MET A 1 -10.26 13.04 9.00
N GLU A 2 -9.63 13.72 9.94
CA GLU A 2 -8.24 14.18 9.84
C GLU A 2 -7.22 13.03 9.83
N GLY A 3 -7.46 11.95 10.57
CA GLY A 3 -6.56 10.79 10.67
C GLY A 3 -6.25 10.10 9.34
N ASN A 4 -7.26 9.88 8.49
CA ASN A 4 -7.07 9.23 7.18
C ASN A 4 -6.25 10.11 6.23
N LEU A 5 -6.43 11.43 6.29
CA LEU A 5 -5.65 12.36 5.49
C LEU A 5 -4.17 12.38 5.93
N HIS A 6 -3.90 12.32 7.23
CA HIS A 6 -2.53 12.16 7.73
C HIS A 6 -1.92 10.81 7.35
N ALA A 7 -2.70 9.72 7.41
CA ALA A 7 -2.25 8.41 6.97
C ALA A 7 -1.87 8.41 5.47
N ARG A 8 -2.70 9.04 4.64
CA ARG A 8 -2.42 9.20 3.21
C ARG A 8 -1.11 9.93 2.96
N ARG A 9 -0.90 11.08 3.61
CA ARG A 9 0.36 11.84 3.49
C ARG A 9 1.59 11.03 3.91
N ARG A 10 1.47 10.22 4.97
CA ARG A 10 2.56 9.34 5.40
C ARG A 10 2.88 8.27 4.36
N ILE A 11 1.86 7.69 3.74
CA ILE A 11 2.03 6.67 2.71
C ILE A 11 2.68 7.28 1.45
N GLU A 12 2.21 8.45 1.01
CA GLU A 12 2.84 9.18 -0.10
C GLU A 12 4.32 9.49 0.20
N PHE A 13 4.64 9.91 1.42
CA PHE A 13 6.02 10.14 1.85
C PHE A 13 6.86 8.85 1.85
N ILE A 14 6.33 7.73 2.35
CA ILE A 14 7.03 6.44 2.35
C ILE A 14 7.29 5.96 0.92
N GLN A 15 6.33 6.11 0.01
CA GLN A 15 6.50 5.75 -1.40
C GLN A 15 7.67 6.51 -2.04
N MET A 16 7.77 7.81 -1.80
CA MET A 16 8.92 8.62 -2.22
C MET A 16 10.22 8.12 -1.59
N LYS A 17 10.22 7.78 -0.30
CA LYS A 17 11.42 7.25 0.39
C LYS A 17 11.88 5.90 -0.13
N LEU A 18 10.97 5.02 -0.54
CA LEU A 18 11.31 3.76 -1.18
C LEU A 18 12.07 4.02 -2.49
N GLU A 19 11.56 4.93 -3.33
CA GLU A 19 12.21 5.28 -4.59
C GLU A 19 13.61 5.90 -4.36
N GLU A 20 13.77 6.76 -3.35
CA GLU A 20 15.07 7.33 -2.98
C GLU A 20 16.14 6.27 -2.64
N ILE A 21 15.74 5.14 -2.07
CA ILE A 21 16.64 4.04 -1.69
C ILE A 21 16.71 2.92 -2.75
N GLY A 22 16.14 3.14 -3.93
CA GLY A 22 16.18 2.17 -5.04
C GLY A 22 15.16 1.04 -4.92
N LEU A 23 14.11 1.21 -4.11
CA LEU A 23 12.99 0.27 -4.01
C LEU A 23 11.75 0.84 -4.72
N GLU A 24 10.92 -0.06 -5.25
CA GLU A 24 9.70 0.32 -5.93
C GLU A 24 8.65 0.87 -4.94
N SER A 25 8.08 2.05 -5.22
CA SER A 25 7.02 2.65 -4.41
C SER A 25 5.78 1.77 -4.26
N GLY A 26 5.51 0.91 -5.26
CA GLY A 26 4.44 -0.09 -5.23
C GLY A 26 4.53 -1.10 -4.09
N ARG A 27 5.64 -1.16 -3.35
CA ARG A 27 5.77 -2.02 -2.16
C ARG A 27 4.89 -1.58 -0.98
N VAL A 28 4.33 -0.36 -1.01
CA VAL A 28 3.39 0.15 0.00
C VAL A 28 2.19 0.81 -0.67
N LYS A 29 0.98 0.47 -0.20
CA LYS A 29 -0.30 1.00 -0.70
C LYS A 29 -1.25 1.29 0.46
N MET A 30 -2.00 2.38 0.35
CA MET A 30 -3.11 2.68 1.26
C MET A 30 -4.43 2.36 0.58
N ILE A 31 -5.30 1.66 1.31
CA ILE A 31 -6.63 1.27 0.83
C ILE A 31 -7.65 1.66 1.90
N ASN A 32 -8.72 2.36 1.50
CA ASN A 32 -9.79 2.75 2.40
C ASN A 32 -10.86 1.66 2.41
N VAL A 33 -11.01 0.98 3.54
CA VAL A 33 -12.01 -0.08 3.73
C VAL A 33 -13.01 0.31 4.82
N SER A 34 -14.30 0.16 4.56
CA SER A 34 -15.37 0.35 5.55
C SER A 34 -15.79 -1.01 6.12
N ALA A 35 -16.49 -0.99 7.27
CA ALA A 35 -16.90 -2.22 7.96
C ALA A 35 -17.78 -3.17 7.11
N ALA A 36 -18.45 -2.67 6.07
CA ALA A 36 -19.28 -3.47 5.18
C ALA A 36 -18.51 -4.09 4.00
N MET A 37 -17.25 -3.71 3.78
CA MET A 37 -16.49 -4.06 2.57
C MET A 37 -15.56 -5.26 2.77
N GLY A 38 -16.00 -6.30 3.49
CA GLY A 38 -15.20 -7.49 3.75
C GLY A 38 -14.76 -8.24 2.48
N GLY A 39 -15.63 -8.35 1.48
CA GLY A 39 -15.29 -8.98 0.20
C GLY A 39 -14.24 -8.18 -0.59
N GLN A 40 -14.38 -6.85 -0.65
CA GLN A 40 -13.42 -5.98 -1.32
C GLN A 40 -12.06 -6.04 -0.62
N PHE A 41 -12.03 -6.05 0.71
CA PHE A 41 -10.79 -6.22 1.48
C PHE A 41 -10.04 -7.50 1.10
N ALA A 42 -10.74 -8.63 0.95
CA ALA A 42 -10.12 -9.90 0.57
C ALA A 42 -9.52 -9.85 -0.85
N LEU A 43 -10.19 -9.19 -1.78
CA LEU A 43 -9.69 -8.97 -3.14
C LEU A 43 -8.45 -8.07 -3.14
N ASP A 44 -8.55 -6.90 -2.51
CA ASP A 44 -7.48 -5.91 -2.43
C ASP A 44 -6.22 -6.47 -1.76
N ALA A 45 -6.37 -7.26 -0.69
CA ALA A 45 -5.27 -7.93 -0.01
C ALA A 45 -4.61 -9.01 -0.89
N SER A 46 -5.42 -9.73 -1.67
CA SER A 46 -4.93 -10.75 -2.61
C SER A 46 -4.15 -10.11 -3.76
N GLU A 47 -4.68 -9.03 -4.34
CA GLU A 47 -4.01 -8.24 -5.38
C GLU A 47 -2.68 -7.67 -4.89
N MET A 48 -2.67 -7.05 -3.70
CA MET A 48 -1.43 -6.53 -3.10
C MET A 48 -0.40 -7.64 -2.89
N THR A 49 -0.84 -8.83 -2.47
CA THR A 49 0.06 -9.98 -2.31
C THR A 49 0.69 -10.39 -3.64
N GLU A 50 -0.08 -10.42 -4.72
CA GLU A 50 0.42 -10.73 -6.07
C GLU A 50 1.37 -9.65 -6.61
N GLU A 51 1.08 -8.37 -6.36
CA GLU A 51 1.96 -7.25 -6.70
C GLU A 51 3.33 -7.40 -6.02
N ILE A 52 3.35 -7.68 -4.72
CA ILE A 52 4.60 -7.90 -3.97
C ILE A 52 5.36 -9.13 -4.47
N ARG A 53 4.65 -10.24 -4.79
CA ARG A 53 5.28 -11.44 -5.37
C ARG A 53 5.99 -11.13 -6.69
N LYS A 54 5.36 -10.32 -7.56
CA LYS A 54 5.95 -9.90 -8.85
C LYS A 54 7.18 -9.00 -8.67
N LEU A 55 7.18 -8.15 -7.64
CA LEU A 55 8.33 -7.31 -7.29
C LEU A 55 9.50 -8.09 -6.69
N GLY A 56 9.25 -9.33 -6.23
CA GLY A 56 10.29 -10.18 -5.66
C GLY A 56 10.80 -9.71 -4.30
N GLN A 57 11.78 -10.44 -3.78
CA GLN A 57 12.43 -10.11 -2.51
C GLN A 57 13.24 -8.82 -2.66
N THR A 58 13.27 -8.00 -1.61
CA THR A 58 14.27 -6.93 -1.50
C THR A 58 15.62 -7.58 -1.26
N GLY A 59 16.61 -7.26 -2.11
CA GLY A 59 17.99 -7.74 -1.99
C GLY A 59 18.75 -7.16 -0.81
#